data_AF-A0A852K7R3-F1
#
_entry.id   AF-A0A852K7R3-F1
#
_cell.length_a   1.000
_cell.length_b   1.000
_cell.length_c   1.000
_cell.angle_alpha   90.00
_cell.angle_beta   90.00
_cell.angle_gamma   90.00
#
_symmetry.space_group_name_H-M   'P 1'
#
loop_
_entity.id
_entity.type
_entity.pdbx_description
1 polymer ?
#
loop_
_entity_poly.entity_id
_entity_poly.type
_entity_poly.pdbx_seq_one_letter_code
_entity_poly.pdbx_strand_id
1 'polypeptide(L)'
;RRSEQRRLLSSFTGSCDSDLLKFNQLKFRKKKLKFCKSHIHDWGLFAMEPIAADEMVIEYVGQNIRQVIADMREKRYEDEGIGSSYMFRVDHDTIIDATKCGNFARFIN
;
A
#
# COMPACT_ATOMS: atom_id res chain seq x y z
N ARG A 1 21.21 1.31 6.73
CA ARG A 1 21.40 1.23 5.26
C ARG A 1 20.83 -0.08 4.74
N ARG A 2 20.38 -0.16 3.48
CA ARG A 2 19.75 -1.35 2.85
C ARG A 2 20.48 -2.67 3.12
N SER A 3 21.82 -2.62 3.22
CA SER A 3 22.68 -3.75 3.61
C SER A 3 22.42 -4.26 5.03
N GLU A 4 22.20 -3.39 6.01
CA GLU A 4 21.90 -3.75 7.40
C GLU A 4 20.51 -4.37 7.54
N GLN A 5 19.51 -3.85 6.83
CA GLN A 5 18.16 -4.45 6.81
C GLN A 5 18.17 -5.84 6.17
N ARG A 6 18.93 -6.01 5.07
CA ARG A 6 19.09 -7.33 4.44
C ARG A 6 19.87 -8.30 5.34
N ARG A 7 20.87 -7.78 6.08
CA ARG A 7 21.66 -8.55 7.05
C ARG A 7 20.81 -8.99 8.24
N LEU A 8 19.96 -8.10 8.76
CA LEU A 8 18.96 -8.39 9.79
C LEU A 8 18.00 -9.48 9.29
N LEU A 9 17.43 -9.35 8.09
CA LEU A 9 16.57 -10.39 7.50
C LEU A 9 17.29 -11.75 7.45
N SER A 10 18.55 -11.78 7.00
CA SER A 10 19.33 -13.03 6.90
C SER A 10 19.82 -13.59 8.25
N SER A 11 19.97 -12.76 9.29
CA SER A 11 20.37 -13.24 10.62
C SER A 11 19.21 -13.89 11.37
N PHE A 12 17.97 -13.53 11.04
CA PHE A 12 16.76 -14.10 11.65
C PHE A 12 16.27 -15.40 10.96
N THR A 13 16.75 -15.73 9.75
CA THR A 13 16.37 -16.96 9.03
C THR A 13 17.04 -18.23 9.54
N GLY A 14 17.98 -18.13 10.49
CA GLY A 14 18.79 -19.27 10.98
C GLY A 14 18.20 -20.02 12.18
N SER A 15 17.16 -19.50 12.84
CA SER A 15 16.56 -20.12 14.03
C SER A 15 15.05 -19.89 14.01
N CYS A 16 14.30 -20.99 14.05
CA CYS A 16 12.85 -21.13 14.01
C CYS A 16 12.12 -20.54 12.79
N ASP A 17 11.44 -21.42 12.05
CA ASP A 17 10.42 -21.12 11.03
C ASP A 17 9.25 -20.39 11.71
N SER A 18 9.41 -19.09 11.95
CA SER A 18 8.39 -18.26 12.58
C SER A 18 7.66 -17.50 11.48
N ASP A 19 6.39 -17.86 11.29
CA ASP A 19 5.47 -17.23 10.34
C ASP A 19 5.50 -15.70 10.40
N LEU A 20 5.84 -15.11 11.55
CA LEU A 20 6.08 -13.68 11.78
C LEU A 20 7.03 -12.99 10.78
N LEU A 21 8.04 -13.68 10.24
CA LEU A 21 9.00 -13.11 9.28
C LEU A 21 8.59 -13.30 7.81
N LYS A 22 7.68 -14.25 7.52
CA LYS A 22 7.00 -14.35 6.22
C LYS A 22 5.98 -13.23 6.03
N PHE A 23 5.52 -12.58 7.10
CA PHE A 23 4.60 -11.46 7.04
C PHE A 23 5.29 -10.20 6.49
N ASN A 24 5.35 -10.14 5.15
CA ASN A 24 5.52 -8.94 4.34
C ASN A 24 6.98 -8.44 4.19
N GLN A 25 7.75 -9.17 3.37
CA GLN A 25 9.09 -8.75 2.89
C GLN A 25 9.08 -7.36 2.22
N LEU A 26 7.93 -6.93 1.68
CA LEU A 26 7.78 -5.65 1.00
C LEU A 26 7.69 -4.46 1.97
N LYS A 27 7.24 -4.66 3.22
CA LYS A 27 7.27 -3.62 4.26
C LYS A 27 8.68 -3.10 4.52
N PHE A 28 9.70 -3.95 4.41
CA PHE A 28 11.09 -3.57 4.61
C PHE A 28 11.68 -2.74 3.45
N ARG A 29 10.98 -2.65 2.33
CA ARG A 29 11.40 -1.88 1.14
C ARG A 29 10.73 -0.51 1.02
N LYS A 30 9.93 -0.10 2.02
CA LYS A 30 9.19 1.16 1.98
C LYS A 30 10.12 2.37 2.01
N LYS A 31 9.92 3.28 1.06
CA LYS A 31 10.62 4.57 0.97
C LYS A 31 10.15 5.57 2.04
N LYS A 32 10.99 6.56 2.33
CA LYS A 32 10.62 7.70 3.17
C LYS A 32 9.67 8.61 2.39
N LEU A 33 8.40 8.58 2.78
CA LEU A 33 7.32 9.33 2.15
C LEU A 33 6.62 10.23 3.18
N LYS A 34 6.12 11.38 2.73
CA LYS A 34 5.36 12.32 3.55
C LYS A 34 3.97 12.53 2.96
N PHE A 35 2.96 12.42 3.82
CA PHE A 35 1.58 12.78 3.49
C PHE A 35 1.37 14.26 3.82
N CYS A 36 0.94 15.05 2.83
CA CYS A 36 0.60 16.45 3.03
C CYS A 36 -0.38 16.96 1.97
N LYS A 37 -0.86 18.19 2.13
CA LYS A 37 -1.77 18.84 1.17
C LYS A 37 -1.11 18.90 -0.20
N SER A 38 -1.84 18.52 -1.24
CA SER A 38 -1.35 18.51 -2.62
C SER A 38 -2.04 19.59 -3.45
N HIS A 39 -1.35 20.09 -4.46
CA HIS A 39 -1.90 21.06 -5.41
C HIS A 39 -2.79 20.41 -6.48
N ILE A 40 -2.77 19.08 -6.60
CA ILE A 40 -3.52 18.33 -7.62
C ILE A 40 -4.90 17.91 -7.08
N HIS A 41 -4.91 17.31 -5.89
CA HIS A 41 -6.12 16.82 -5.23
C HIS A 41 -5.87 16.81 -3.73
N ASP A 42 -6.79 17.36 -2.94
CA ASP A 42 -6.74 17.60 -1.48
C ASP A 42 -5.42 17.21 -0.79
N TRP A 43 -5.19 15.90 -0.64
CA TRP A 43 -4.00 15.32 -0.05
C TRP A 43 -3.19 14.52 -1.06
N GLY A 44 -1.87 14.48 -0.87
CA GLY A 44 -0.94 13.70 -1.70
C GLY A 44 0.20 13.06 -0.91
N LEU A 45 0.94 12.17 -1.57
CA LEU A 45 2.10 11.48 -1.04
C LEU A 45 3.39 11.91 -1.75
N PHE A 46 4.38 12.38 -0.98
CA PHE A 46 5.60 12.99 -1.51
C PHE A 46 6.84 12.21 -1.08
N ALA A 47 7.81 12.06 -1.99
CA ALA A 47 9.09 11.44 -1.68
C ALA A 47 9.98 12.37 -0.86
N MET A 48 10.53 11.87 0.25
CA MET A 48 11.47 12.57 1.13
C MET A 48 12.92 12.12 0.93
N GLU A 49 13.15 11.23 -0.03
CA GLU A 49 14.45 10.75 -0.44
C GLU A 49 14.45 10.51 -1.96
N PRO A 50 15.63 10.51 -2.61
CA PRO A 50 15.72 10.18 -4.03
C PRO A 50 15.29 8.72 -4.27
N ILE A 51 14.52 8.50 -5.33
CA ILE A 51 14.04 7.18 -5.75
C ILE A 51 14.58 6.96 -7.16
N ALA A 52 15.33 5.88 -7.36
CA ALA A 52 15.85 5.54 -8.68
C ALA A 52 14.73 4.96 -9.58
N ALA A 53 14.96 4.97 -10.90
CA ALA A 53 14.10 4.26 -11.84
C ALA A 53 14.00 2.77 -11.46
N ASP A 54 12.82 2.18 -11.69
CA ASP A 54 12.48 0.79 -11.37
C ASP A 54 12.59 0.40 -9.88
N GLU A 55 12.67 1.38 -8.98
CA GLU A 55 12.73 1.15 -7.55
C GLU A 55 11.34 1.15 -6.92
N MET A 56 11.07 0.14 -6.09
CA MET A 56 9.83 0.05 -5.32
C MET A 56 9.67 1.21 -4.34
N VAL A 57 8.48 1.80 -4.30
CA VAL A 57 8.15 2.95 -3.44
C VAL A 57 7.45 2.51 -2.15
N ILE A 58 6.25 1.96 -2.30
CA ILE A 58 5.38 1.50 -1.21
C ILE A 58 4.40 0.45 -1.76
N GLU A 59 4.05 -0.53 -0.95
CA GLU A 59 2.96 -1.46 -1.27
C GLU A 59 1.60 -0.77 -1.15
N TYR A 60 0.67 -1.04 -2.06
CA TYR A 60 -0.71 -0.60 -1.94
C TYR A 60 -1.48 -1.58 -1.06
N VAL A 61 -1.78 -1.17 0.18
CA VAL A 61 -2.41 -2.05 1.18
C VAL A 61 -3.88 -1.66 1.35
N GLY A 62 -4.75 -2.66 1.27
CA GLY A 62 -6.18 -2.55 1.54
C GLY A 62 -6.81 -3.93 1.75
N GLN A 63 -8.14 -3.98 1.79
CA GLN A 63 -8.90 -5.23 1.88
C GLN A 63 -8.99 -5.91 0.52
N ASN A 64 -8.68 -7.20 0.44
CA ASN A 64 -8.92 -8.00 -0.75
C ASN A 64 -10.43 -8.33 -0.88
N ILE A 65 -11.03 -7.93 -2.00
CA ILE A 65 -12.44 -8.11 -2.33
C ILE A 65 -12.63 -8.59 -3.76
N ARG A 66 -13.77 -9.25 -4.03
CA ARG A 66 -14.21 -9.67 -5.36
C ARG A 66 -14.94 -8.53 -6.08
N GLN A 67 -15.05 -8.63 -7.41
CA GLN A 67 -15.76 -7.65 -8.27
C GLN A 67 -17.16 -7.29 -7.73
N VAL A 68 -18.00 -8.28 -7.45
CA VAL A 68 -19.38 -8.06 -6.98
C VAL A 68 -19.44 -7.24 -5.68
N ILE A 69 -18.43 -7.41 -4.81
CA ILE A 69 -18.33 -6.65 -3.56
C ILE A 69 -17.83 -5.23 -3.82
N ALA A 70 -16.93 -5.05 -4.79
CA ALA A 70 -16.45 -3.74 -5.20
C ALA A 70 -17.60 -2.89 -5.76
N ASP A 71 -18.40 -3.44 -6.69
CA ASP A 71 -19.55 -2.74 -7.29
C ASP A 71 -20.58 -2.31 -6.23
N MET A 72 -20.88 -3.21 -5.29
CA MET A 72 -21.78 -2.90 -4.16
C MET A 72 -21.22 -1.79 -3.26
N ARG A 73 -19.91 -1.80 -2.99
CA ARG A 73 -19.24 -0.81 -2.14
C ARG A 73 -19.10 0.55 -2.82
N GLU A 74 -18.82 0.58 -4.11
CA GLU A 74 -18.71 1.81 -4.89
C GLU A 74 -20.01 2.62 -4.78
N LYS A 75 -21.15 1.98 -5.07
CA LYS A 75 -22.46 2.62 -4.90
C LYS A 75 -22.71 3.12 -3.48
N ARG A 76 -22.37 2.29 -2.48
CA ARG A 76 -22.53 2.69 -1.07
C ARG A 76 -21.64 3.88 -0.71
N TYR A 77 -20.42 3.93 -1.21
CA TYR A 77 -19.48 5.02 -0.93
C TYR A 77 -19.91 6.31 -1.62
N GLU A 78 -20.48 6.23 -2.82
CA GLU A 78 -21.13 7.36 -3.48
C GLU A 78 -22.32 7.88 -2.65
N ASP A 79 -23.19 6.99 -2.16
CA ASP A 79 -24.32 7.35 -1.29
C ASP A 79 -23.86 7.95 0.05
N GLU A 80 -22.72 7.50 0.60
CA GLU A 80 -22.07 8.07 1.80
C GLU A 80 -21.36 9.42 1.51
N GLY A 81 -21.30 9.86 0.26
CA GLY A 81 -20.64 11.11 -0.16
C GLY A 81 -19.12 11.04 -0.22
N ILE A 82 -18.55 9.83 -0.34
CA ILE A 82 -17.10 9.64 -0.52
C ILE A 82 -16.76 9.91 -1.99
N GLY A 83 -16.33 11.14 -2.27
CA GLY A 83 -16.04 11.59 -3.65
C GLY A 83 -14.72 11.09 -4.25
N SER A 84 -14.07 10.07 -3.69
CA SER A 84 -12.81 9.52 -4.21
C SER A 84 -12.83 7.99 -4.18
N SER A 85 -12.33 7.36 -5.25
CA SER A 85 -12.19 5.91 -5.32
C SER A 85 -10.82 5.46 -4.83
N TYR A 86 -10.80 4.50 -3.92
CA TYR A 86 -9.59 3.89 -3.37
C TYR A 86 -9.51 2.39 -3.66
N MET A 87 -10.05 1.98 -4.80
CA MET A 87 -10.03 0.59 -5.26
C MET A 87 -8.95 0.38 -6.32
N PHE A 88 -8.14 -0.67 -6.15
CA PHE A 88 -7.06 -1.03 -7.06
C PHE A 88 -7.27 -2.44 -7.58
N ARG A 89 -7.42 -2.60 -8.90
CA ARG A 89 -7.59 -3.92 -9.53
C ARG A 89 -6.23 -4.60 -9.66
N VAL A 90 -6.11 -5.79 -9.08
CA VAL A 90 -4.91 -6.64 -9.22
C VAL A 90 -5.10 -7.57 -10.41
N ASP A 91 -6.23 -8.29 -10.43
CA ASP A 91 -6.60 -9.25 -11.48
C ASP A 91 -8.11 -9.13 -11.81
N HIS A 92 -8.67 -10.03 -12.63
CA HIS A 92 -10.09 -10.03 -12.97
C HIS A 92 -11.01 -10.14 -11.73
N ASP A 93 -10.65 -11.01 -10.79
CA ASP A 93 -11.49 -11.33 -9.62
C ASP A 93 -10.98 -10.71 -8.31
N THR A 94 -9.84 -10.03 -8.35
CA THR A 94 -9.14 -9.53 -7.16
C THR A 94 -9.00 -8.02 -7.22
N ILE A 95 -9.66 -7.33 -6.30
CA ILE A 95 -9.58 -5.89 -6.11
C ILE A 95 -9.13 -5.62 -4.67
N ILE A 96 -8.25 -4.64 -4.50
CA ILE A 96 -7.81 -4.14 -3.20
C ILE A 96 -8.56 -2.85 -2.91
N ASP A 97 -9.39 -2.86 -1.88
CA ASP A 97 -10.14 -1.69 -1.41
C ASP A 97 -9.45 -1.06 -0.19
N ALA A 98 -8.91 0.13 -0.38
CA ALA A 98 -8.21 0.91 0.65
C ALA A 98 -9.07 2.03 1.26
N THR A 99 -10.39 2.07 0.98
CA THR A 99 -11.28 3.19 1.35
C THR A 99 -11.36 3.39 2.85
N LYS A 100 -11.64 2.31 3.60
CA LYS A 100 -11.79 2.36 5.07
C LYS A 100 -10.58 1.75 5.80
N CYS A 101 -9.88 0.80 5.17
CA CYS A 101 -8.73 0.11 5.74
C CYS A 101 -7.60 0.08 4.71
N GLY A 102 -6.52 0.81 4.95
CA GLY A 102 -5.37 0.83 4.05
C GLY A 102 -4.21 1.68 4.58
N ASN A 103 -3.15 1.81 3.78
CA ASN A 103 -1.99 2.65 4.13
C ASN A 103 -2.00 3.99 3.37
N PHE A 104 -0.91 4.76 3.49
CA PHE A 104 -0.79 6.06 2.80
C PHE A 104 -0.65 5.97 1.28
N ALA A 105 -0.46 4.79 0.69
CA ALA A 105 -0.37 4.63 -0.76
C ALA A 105 -1.65 5.05 -1.49
N ARG A 106 -2.79 5.03 -0.80
CA ARG A 106 -4.09 5.49 -1.33
C ARG A 106 -4.15 6.99 -1.66
N PHE A 107 -3.16 7.77 -1.22
CA PHE A 107 -3.05 9.21 -1.48
C PHE A 107 -2.00 9.53 -2.56
N ILE A 108 -1.63 8.55 -3.37
CA ILE A 108 -0.94 8.82 -4.63
C ILE A 108 -2.03 9.28 -5.61
N ASN A 109 -1.89 10.50 -6.13
CA ASN A 109 -2.83 11.13 -7.05
C ASN A 109 -2.61 10.66 -8.49
#